data_AF-D3L854-F1
#
_entry.id   AF-D3L854-F1
#
_cell.length_a   1.000
_cell.length_b   1.000
_cell.length_c   1.000
_cell.angle_alpha   90.00
_cell.angle_beta   90.00
_cell.angle_gamma   90.00
#
_symmetry.space_group_name_H-M   'P 1'
#
loop_
_entity.id
_entity.type
_entity.pdbx_description
1 polymer ?
#
loop_
_entity_poly.entity_id
_entity_poly.type
_entity_poly.pdbx_seq_one_letter_code
_entity_poly.pdbx_strand_id
1 'polypeptide(L)'
;MIYKNHQYKKNQVLDKIAERIYRLEFKNRQVKIESVSLNNFHTVTVDYKVRQIILSKVLDKLSASSEKDLAAAEKQTSISDLNQSQIAFLQYILISIHWDKYFSEYNAASWSKSSFQMIFDPKKQHYLISKKTLQSIQTSEIKNGE
;
A
#
# COMPACT_ATOMS: atom_id res chain seq x y z
N MET A 1 -5.16 -8.89 -29.48
CA MET A 1 -4.48 -7.85 -28.67
C MET A 1 -3.22 -7.43 -29.39
N ILE A 2 -3.15 -6.18 -29.86
CA ILE A 2 -1.91 -5.65 -30.42
C ILE A 2 -1.04 -5.27 -29.23
N TYR A 3 -0.04 -6.09 -28.90
CA TYR A 3 1.02 -5.69 -27.98
C TYR A 3 1.74 -4.52 -28.63
N LYS A 4 1.35 -3.28 -28.30
CA LYS A 4 2.09 -2.09 -28.71
C LYS A 4 3.53 -2.30 -28.25
N ASN A 5 4.47 -2.14 -29.17
CA ASN A 5 5.89 -2.36 -28.97
C ASN A 5 6.42 -1.31 -27.97
N HIS A 6 6.16 -1.52 -26.69
CA HIS A 6 6.48 -0.59 -25.62
C HIS A 6 7.81 -1.03 -25.02
N GLN A 7 8.84 -0.22 -25.22
CA GLN A 7 10.14 -0.48 -24.61
C GLN A 7 10.10 -0.08 -23.14
N TYR A 8 10.16 -1.07 -22.26
CA TYR A 8 10.27 -0.86 -20.83
C TYR A 8 11.74 -0.64 -20.46
N LYS A 9 12.07 0.49 -19.81
CA LYS A 9 13.38 0.71 -19.19
C LYS A 9 13.35 0.28 -17.74
N LYS A 10 14.41 -0.39 -17.26
CA LYS A 10 14.51 -0.90 -15.88
C LYS A 10 14.14 0.13 -14.81
N ASN A 11 14.75 1.31 -14.86
CA ASN A 11 14.50 2.36 -13.88
C ASN A 11 13.04 2.82 -13.89
N GLN A 12 12.43 2.99 -15.06
CA GLN A 12 11.03 3.40 -15.17
C GLN A 12 10.05 2.38 -14.55
N VAL A 13 10.35 1.09 -14.67
CA VAL A 13 9.55 0.02 -14.05
C VAL A 13 9.69 0.06 -12.53
N LEU A 14 10.92 0.17 -12.03
CA LEU A 14 11.20 0.26 -10.60
C LEU A 14 10.60 1.52 -9.97
N ASP A 15 10.69 2.67 -10.64
CA ASP A 15 10.12 3.93 -10.18
C ASP A 15 8.60 3.84 -10.07
N LYS A 16 7.92 3.19 -11.03
CA LYS A 16 6.46 2.96 -10.95
C LYS A 16 6.08 2.08 -9.78
N ILE A 17 6.84 1.01 -9.51
CA ILE A 17 6.60 0.13 -8.36
C ILE A 17 6.83 0.90 -7.06
N ALA A 18 7.94 1.66 -6.96
CA ALA A 18 8.25 2.47 -5.79
C ALA A 18 7.17 3.53 -5.52
N GLU A 19 6.67 4.19 -6.57
CA GLU A 19 5.58 5.15 -6.43
C GLU A 19 4.29 4.48 -5.92
N ARG A 20 3.97 3.27 -6.40
CA ARG A 20 2.81 2.52 -5.93
C ARG A 20 2.94 2.11 -4.46
N ILE A 21 4.12 1.65 -4.04
CA ILE A 21 4.42 1.34 -2.63
C ILE A 21 4.29 2.60 -1.76
N TYR A 22 4.88 3.71 -2.19
CA TYR A 22 4.79 4.99 -1.47
C TYR A 22 3.33 5.46 -1.32
N ARG A 23 2.52 5.37 -2.38
CA ARG A 23 1.09 5.74 -2.33
C ARG A 23 0.31 4.86 -1.35
N LEU A 24 0.65 3.57 -1.31
CA LEU A 24 0.05 2.60 -0.41
C LEU A 24 0.42 2.88 1.06
N GLU A 25 1.66 3.25 1.32
CA GLU A 25 2.17 3.60 2.65
C GLU A 25 1.60 4.91 3.18
N PHE A 26 1.47 5.95 2.34
CA PHE A 26 1.27 7.32 2.84
C PHE A 26 0.00 8.02 2.35
N LYS A 27 -0.60 7.62 1.21
CA LYS A 27 -1.74 8.35 0.63
C LYS A 27 -3.08 7.62 0.77
N ASN A 28 -3.11 6.31 0.62
CA ASN A 28 -4.36 5.54 0.57
C ASN A 28 -4.61 4.71 1.85
N ARG A 29 -4.21 5.24 3.01
CA ARG A 29 -4.39 4.54 4.29
C ARG A 29 -5.88 4.43 4.63
N GLN A 30 -6.31 3.19 4.90
CA GLN A 30 -7.66 2.93 5.38
C GLN A 30 -7.71 3.17 6.88
N VAL A 31 -8.30 4.30 7.26
CA VAL A 31 -8.54 4.69 8.66
C VAL A 31 -10.04 4.75 8.89
N LYS A 32 -10.50 4.18 10.01
CA LYS A 32 -11.91 4.26 10.43
C LYS A 32 -11.99 4.79 11.85
N ILE A 33 -12.74 5.87 12.05
CA ILE A 33 -13.08 6.34 13.40
C ILE A 33 -14.07 5.34 14.00
N GLU A 34 -13.77 4.85 15.20
CA GLU A 34 -14.65 3.92 15.93
C GLU A 34 -15.56 4.68 16.90
N SER A 35 -14.98 5.61 17.68
CA SER A 35 -15.68 6.33 18.73
C SER A 35 -15.12 7.74 18.87
N VAL A 36 -15.97 8.65 19.34
CA VAL A 36 -15.59 10.02 19.71
C VAL A 36 -16.22 10.29 21.07
N SER A 37 -15.40 10.53 22.08
CA SER A 37 -15.85 10.76 23.45
C SER A 37 -15.35 12.11 23.97
N LEU A 38 -16.27 12.89 24.53
CA LEU A 38 -15.94 14.13 25.25
C LEU A 38 -15.35 13.75 26.61
N ASN A 39 -14.08 14.07 26.84
CA ASN A 39 -13.51 13.91 28.18
C ASN A 39 -13.93 15.09 29.07
N ASN A 40 -13.91 16.30 28.49
CA ASN A 40 -14.36 17.55 29.11
C ASN A 40 -14.69 18.58 28.02
N PHE A 41 -15.06 19.81 28.40
CA PHE A 41 -15.38 20.89 27.46
C PHE A 41 -14.24 21.31 26.51
N HIS A 42 -13.00 20.92 26.82
CA HIS A 42 -11.80 21.37 26.09
C HIS A 42 -11.11 20.24 25.31
N THR A 43 -11.45 18.98 25.57
CA THR A 43 -10.75 17.82 25.02
C THR A 43 -11.69 16.69 24.65
N VAL A 44 -11.43 16.10 23.49
CA VAL A 44 -12.15 14.96 22.93
C VAL A 44 -11.15 13.84 22.65
N THR A 45 -11.48 12.62 23.05
CA THR A 45 -10.74 11.42 22.63
C THR A 45 -11.39 10.85 21.38
N VAL A 46 -10.57 10.54 20.39
CA VAL A 46 -10.99 9.86 19.16
C VAL A 46 -10.33 8.50 19.12
N ASP A 47 -11.15 7.45 19.21
CA ASP A 47 -10.71 6.08 18.98
C ASP A 47 -10.81 5.78 17.50
N TYR A 48 -9.75 5.22 16.94
CA TYR A 48 -9.67 4.90 15.53
C TYR A 48 -8.97 3.59 15.30
N LYS A 49 -9.22 3.01 14.13
CA LYS A 49 -8.47 1.87 13.65
C LYS A 49 -7.83 2.16 12.31
N VAL A 50 -6.62 1.66 12.15
CA VAL A 50 -5.85 1.73 10.91
C VAL A 50 -5.66 0.33 10.39
N ARG A 51 -5.91 0.12 9.09
CA ARG A 51 -5.62 -1.16 8.47
C ARG A 51 -4.10 -1.34 8.39
N GLN A 52 -3.63 -2.48 8.91
CA GLN A 52 -2.21 -2.82 8.87
C GLN A 52 -1.80 -3.13 7.43
N ILE A 53 -0.60 -2.66 7.09
CA ILE A 53 0.04 -2.97 5.83
C ILE A 53 1.37 -3.64 6.16
N ILE A 54 1.50 -4.89 5.73
CA ILE A 54 2.73 -5.66 5.87
C ILE A 54 3.37 -5.73 4.49
N LEU A 55 4.41 -4.91 4.27
CA LEU A 55 5.00 -4.72 2.95
C LEU A 55 5.62 -6.00 2.39
N SER A 56 6.27 -6.80 3.24
CA SER A 56 6.82 -8.10 2.83
C SER A 56 5.73 -8.98 2.22
N LYS A 57 4.59 -9.12 2.90
CA LYS A 57 3.44 -9.89 2.38
C LYS A 57 2.84 -9.29 1.10
N VAL A 58 2.87 -7.96 0.93
CA VAL A 58 2.46 -7.31 -0.33
C VAL A 58 3.42 -7.73 -1.44
N LEU A 59 4.72 -7.60 -1.23
CA LEU A 59 5.74 -7.95 -2.22
C LEU A 59 5.72 -9.44 -2.57
N ASP A 60 5.57 -10.32 -1.58
CA ASP A 60 5.43 -11.77 -1.78
C ASP A 60 4.21 -12.08 -2.65
N LYS A 61 3.09 -11.41 -2.37
CA LYS A 61 1.85 -11.62 -3.11
C LYS A 61 1.95 -11.12 -4.55
N LEU A 62 2.52 -9.94 -4.77
CA LEU A 62 2.77 -9.39 -6.10
C LEU A 62 3.69 -10.32 -6.91
N SER A 63 4.76 -10.81 -6.29
CA SER A 63 5.72 -11.72 -6.91
C SER A 63 5.05 -13.04 -7.29
N ALA A 64 4.34 -13.69 -6.35
CA ALA A 64 3.64 -14.94 -6.60
C ALA A 64 2.56 -14.83 -7.69
N SER A 65 1.81 -13.72 -7.74
CA SER A 65 0.81 -13.51 -8.80
C SER A 65 1.46 -13.24 -10.16
N SER A 66 2.60 -12.52 -10.20
CA SER A 66 3.36 -12.32 -11.44
C SER A 66 3.98 -13.62 -11.98
N GLU A 67 4.46 -14.49 -11.09
CA GLU A 67 5.02 -15.80 -11.44
C GLU A 67 3.95 -16.73 -12.02
N LYS A 68 2.73 -16.72 -11.47
CA LYS A 68 1.59 -17.46 -12.03
C LYS A 68 1.24 -17.01 -13.45
N ASP A 69 1.20 -15.70 -13.69
CA ASP A 69 0.93 -15.15 -15.03
C ASP A 69 2.08 -15.50 -16.00
N LEU A 70 3.33 -15.48 -15.54
CA LEU A 70 4.49 -15.87 -16.35
C LEU A 70 4.46 -17.36 -16.71
N ALA A 71 4.23 -18.26 -15.74
CA ALA A 71 4.10 -19.70 -15.96
C ALA A 71 2.91 -20.07 -16.87
N ALA A 72 1.82 -19.29 -16.83
CA ALA A 72 0.71 -19.46 -17.77
C ALA A 72 1.12 -19.06 -19.21
N ALA A 73 1.97 -18.05 -19.36
CA ALA A 73 2.52 -17.64 -20.65
C ALA A 73 3.56 -18.62 -21.20
N GLU A 74 4.33 -19.32 -20.35
CA GLU A 74 5.29 -20.37 -20.77
C GLU A 74 4.59 -21.50 -21.55
N LYS A 75 3.34 -21.80 -21.18
CA LYS A 75 2.51 -22.79 -21.89
C LYS A 75 2.10 -22.33 -23.31
N GLN A 76 2.26 -21.05 -23.63
CA GLN A 76 1.85 -20.43 -24.90
C GLN A 76 3.04 -19.89 -25.71
N THR A 77 4.19 -19.63 -25.08
CA THR A 77 5.40 -19.05 -25.68
C THR A 77 6.64 -19.63 -25.00
N SER A 78 7.66 -20.00 -25.76
CA SER A 78 8.91 -20.54 -25.21
C SER A 78 9.69 -19.45 -24.47
N ILE A 79 9.56 -19.42 -23.14
CA ILE A 79 10.30 -18.54 -22.21
C ILE A 79 11.70 -19.12 -21.88
N SER A 80 11.99 -20.34 -22.33
CA SER A 80 13.22 -21.09 -22.04
C SER A 80 14.52 -20.44 -22.54
N ASP A 81 14.44 -19.42 -23.39
CA ASP A 81 15.61 -18.70 -23.90
C ASP A 81 16.01 -17.49 -23.03
N LEU A 82 15.23 -17.18 -21.98
CA LEU A 82 15.47 -16.04 -21.11
C LEU A 82 16.34 -16.41 -19.91
N ASN A 83 17.34 -15.58 -19.63
CA ASN A 83 18.12 -15.71 -18.40
C ASN A 83 17.35 -15.18 -17.18
N GLN A 84 17.82 -15.54 -15.99
CA GLN A 84 17.19 -15.15 -14.72
C GLN A 84 16.98 -13.64 -14.57
N SER A 85 17.90 -12.81 -15.08
CA SER A 85 17.77 -11.35 -15.02
C SER A 85 16.65 -10.82 -15.92
N GLN A 86 16.43 -11.45 -17.07
CA GLN A 86 15.34 -11.12 -17.99
C GLN A 86 13.99 -11.57 -17.43
N ILE A 87 13.94 -12.76 -16.82
CA ILE A 87 12.73 -13.26 -16.13
C ILE A 87 12.35 -12.32 -14.98
N ALA A 88 13.30 -11.94 -14.14
CA ALA A 88 13.06 -11.00 -13.05
C ALA A 88 12.57 -9.63 -13.58
N PHE A 89 13.15 -9.15 -14.68
CA PHE A 89 12.69 -7.89 -15.28
C PHE A 89 11.26 -7.98 -15.84
N LEU A 90 10.91 -9.10 -16.48
CA LEU A 90 9.55 -9.37 -16.93
C LEU A 90 8.55 -9.42 -15.77
N GLN A 91 8.91 -10.06 -14.66
CA GLN A 91 8.10 -10.06 -13.44
C GLN A 91 7.85 -8.64 -12.94
N TYR A 92 8.88 -7.79 -12.88
CA TYR A 92 8.69 -6.38 -12.50
C TYR A 92 7.81 -5.60 -13.48
N ILE A 93 7.92 -5.86 -14.79
CA ILE A 93 7.02 -5.27 -15.80
C ILE A 93 5.58 -5.70 -15.53
N LEU A 94 5.34 -7.00 -15.32
CA LEU A 94 4.01 -7.54 -15.03
C LEU A 94 3.42 -6.91 -13.76
N ILE A 95 4.21 -6.84 -12.68
CA ILE A 95 3.80 -6.18 -11.43
C ILE A 95 3.46 -4.70 -11.67
N SER A 96 4.28 -3.98 -12.44
CA SER A 96 4.04 -2.56 -12.74
C SER A 96 2.77 -2.33 -13.55
N ILE A 97 2.41 -3.23 -14.46
CA ILE A 97 1.24 -3.09 -15.34
C ILE A 97 -0.03 -3.57 -14.63
N HIS A 98 0.06 -4.70 -13.93
CA HIS A 98 -1.07 -5.39 -13.31
C HIS A 98 -1.14 -5.18 -11.79
N TRP A 99 -0.53 -4.09 -11.29
CA TRP A 99 -0.51 -3.74 -9.87
C TRP A 99 -1.88 -3.88 -9.23
N ASP A 100 -2.90 -3.25 -9.81
CA ASP A 100 -4.24 -3.21 -9.21
C ASP A 100 -4.90 -4.61 -9.15
N LYS A 101 -4.65 -5.47 -10.16
CA LYS A 101 -5.09 -6.87 -10.17
C LYS A 101 -4.39 -7.65 -9.05
N TYR A 102 -3.07 -7.65 -9.02
CA TYR A 102 -2.30 -8.44 -8.05
C TYR A 102 -2.49 -7.95 -6.62
N PHE A 103 -2.64 -6.64 -6.44
CA PHE A 103 -2.91 -6.02 -5.14
C PHE A 103 -4.33 -6.31 -4.65
N SER A 104 -5.33 -6.44 -5.54
CA SER A 104 -6.70 -6.79 -5.11
C SER A 104 -6.78 -8.16 -4.43
N GLU A 105 -5.87 -9.07 -4.77
CA GLU A 105 -5.75 -10.39 -4.15
C GLU A 105 -5.02 -10.34 -2.80
N TYR A 106 -4.40 -9.21 -2.44
CA TYR A 106 -3.80 -9.01 -1.14
C TYR A 106 -4.88 -8.67 -0.11
N ASN A 107 -5.12 -9.60 0.81
CA ASN A 107 -6.01 -9.36 1.93
C ASN A 107 -5.21 -8.91 3.16
N ALA A 108 -5.14 -7.60 3.41
CA ALA A 108 -4.65 -7.08 4.68
C ALA A 108 -5.61 -7.50 5.80
N ALA A 109 -5.19 -8.48 6.61
CA ALA A 109 -6.09 -9.22 7.50
C ALA A 109 -6.36 -8.53 8.86
N SER A 110 -5.62 -7.48 9.23
CA SER A 110 -5.67 -6.94 10.59
C SER A 110 -5.87 -5.42 10.64
N TRP A 111 -6.73 -5.00 11.55
CA TRP A 111 -6.90 -3.62 11.96
C TRP A 111 -6.19 -3.43 13.29
N SER A 112 -5.36 -2.39 13.41
CA SER A 112 -4.80 -1.97 14.69
C SER A 112 -5.64 -0.83 15.26
N LYS A 113 -5.87 -0.85 16.57
CA LYS A 113 -6.65 0.16 17.29
C LYS A 113 -5.72 1.12 18.00
N SER A 114 -6.05 2.40 17.98
CA SER A 114 -5.31 3.44 18.66
C SER A 114 -6.26 4.61 18.99
N SER A 115 -5.78 5.56 19.78
CA SER A 115 -6.54 6.74 20.15
C SER A 115 -5.66 7.99 20.14
N PHE A 116 -6.28 9.15 19.94
CA PHE A 116 -5.63 10.43 20.10
C PHE A 116 -6.60 11.45 20.69
N GLN A 117 -6.05 12.52 21.26
CA GLN A 117 -6.83 13.63 21.79
C GLN A 117 -6.87 14.80 20.81
N MET A 118 -8.04 15.41 20.68
CA MET A 118 -8.25 16.70 20.04
C MET A 118 -8.48 17.76 21.11
N ILE A 119 -8.03 18.99 20.84
CA ILE A 119 -8.16 20.12 21.76
C ILE A 119 -9.09 21.16 21.12
N PHE A 120 -10.07 21.64 21.86
CA PHE A 120 -10.97 22.70 21.41
C PHE A 120 -10.23 24.03 21.33
N ASP A 121 -10.30 24.68 20.17
CA ASP A 121 -9.86 26.07 19.99
C ASP A 121 -11.06 27.00 20.16
N PRO A 122 -11.15 27.75 21.28
CA PRO A 122 -12.28 28.64 21.53
C PRO A 122 -12.34 29.82 20.55
N LYS A 123 -11.21 30.23 19.95
CA LYS A 123 -11.19 31.32 18.97
C LYS A 123 -11.78 30.90 17.64
N LYS A 124 -11.58 29.63 17.28
CA LYS A 124 -12.10 29.05 16.03
C LYS A 124 -13.40 28.29 16.22
N GLN A 125 -13.79 27.98 17.45
CA GLN A 125 -14.96 27.16 17.79
C GLN A 125 -14.93 25.74 17.17
N HIS A 126 -13.74 25.15 17.04
CA HIS A 126 -13.56 23.80 16.49
C HIS A 126 -12.50 23.01 17.27
N TYR A 127 -12.64 21.68 17.27
CA TYR A 127 -11.60 20.78 17.75
C TYR A 127 -10.44 20.70 16.76
N LEU A 128 -9.22 20.88 17.26
CA LEU A 128 -8.00 20.82 16.48
C LEU A 128 -7.25 19.51 16.73
N ILE A 129 -6.66 19.00 15.66
CA ILE A 129 -5.71 17.88 15.68
C ILE A 129 -4.32 18.41 15.36
N SER A 130 -3.31 17.90 16.07
CA SER A 130 -1.92 18.30 15.81
C SER A 130 -1.39 17.67 14.51
N LYS A 131 -0.49 18.39 13.82
CA LYS A 131 0.23 17.83 12.65
C LYS A 131 0.99 16.55 12.99
N LYS A 132 1.59 16.47 14.19
CA LYS A 132 2.28 15.28 14.68
C LYS A 132 1.34 14.08 14.79
N THR A 133 0.12 14.30 15.28
CA THR A 133 -0.91 13.26 15.36
C THR A 133 -1.33 12.78 13.98
N LEU A 134 -1.59 13.71 13.04
CA LEU A 134 -1.91 13.35 11.65
C LEU A 134 -0.80 12.53 10.99
N GLN A 135 0.46 12.93 11.17
CA GLN A 135 1.61 12.18 10.67
C GLN A 135 1.68 10.78 11.31
N SER A 136 1.49 10.68 12.63
CA SER A 136 1.47 9.40 13.32
C SER A 136 0.37 8.46 12.80
N ILE A 137 -0.82 8.97 12.46
CA ILE A 137 -1.91 8.17 11.88
C ILE A 137 -1.54 7.69 10.48
N GLN A 138 -0.84 8.52 9.70
CA GLN A 138 -0.43 8.19 8.33
C GLN A 138 0.69 7.15 8.29
N THR A 139 1.63 7.18 9.23
CA THR A 139 2.81 6.31 9.25
C THR A 139 2.69 5.11 10.19
N SER A 140 1.72 5.09 11.11
CA SER A 140 1.53 3.96 12.03
C SER A 140 1.20 2.70 11.24
N GLU A 141 1.49 1.53 11.80
CA GLU A 141 1.02 0.24 11.27
C GLU A 141 1.51 -0.14 9.87
N ILE A 142 2.61 0.50 9.42
CA ILE A 142 3.43 0.00 8.31
C ILE A 142 4.48 -0.91 8.93
N LYS A 143 4.44 -2.20 8.60
CA LYS A 143 5.42 -3.18 9.05
C LYS A 143 6.24 -3.67 7.86
N ASN A 144 7.56 -3.59 7.98
CA ASN A 144 8.49 -4.11 6.97
C ASN A 144 8.64 -5.64 7.02
N GLY A 145 8.08 -6.27 8.06
CA GLY A 145 8.15 -7.71 8.34
C GLY A 145 8.34 -7.93 9.85
N GLU A 146 7.64 -8.92 10.40
CA GLU A 146 8.01 -9.64 11.63
C GLU A 146 8.62 -10.97 11.23
#